data_AF-T0MV45-F1
#
_entry.id   AF-T0MV45-F1
#
_cell.length_a   1.000
_cell.length_b   1.000
_cell.length_c   1.000
_cell.angle_alpha   90.00
_cell.angle_beta   90.00
_cell.angle_gamma   90.00
#
_symmetry.space_group_name_H-M   'P 1'
#
loop_
_entity.id
_entity.type
_entity.pdbx_description
1 polymer ?
#
loop_
_entity_poly.entity_id
_entity_poly.type
_entity_poly.pdbx_seq_one_letter_code
_entity_poly.pdbx_strand_id
1 'polypeptide(L)'
;MKSNQTYYTKTLDNPRYFTPILRGSKQWKALYKRRSTTERCWDRINNDFHAEDAIIYSAERRIVRVFLGAFNCFIDAWASEKPVSITDVFPCLNNIAA
;
A
#
# COMPACT_ATOMS: atom_id res chain seq x y z
N MET A 1 18.59 29.48 8.63
CA MET A 1 17.47 30.41 8.84
C MET A 1 16.23 29.59 9.17
N LYS A 2 15.73 29.63 10.42
CA LYS A 2 14.38 29.11 10.72
C LYS A 2 13.40 30.15 10.22
N SER A 3 12.46 29.78 9.34
CA SER A 3 11.46 30.74 8.88
C SER A 3 10.60 31.15 10.08
N ASN A 4 10.36 32.44 10.22
CA ASN A 4 9.55 33.03 11.31
C ASN A 4 8.05 32.85 11.02
N GLN A 5 7.66 31.71 10.47
CA GLN A 5 6.30 31.43 10.00
C GLN A 5 5.60 30.51 11.01
N THR A 6 4.60 31.04 11.68
CA THR A 6 3.68 30.25 12.51
C THR A 6 2.66 29.59 11.59
N TYR A 7 2.78 28.28 11.38
CA TYR A 7 1.78 27.49 10.68
C TYR A 7 0.66 27.13 11.66
N TYR A 8 -0.50 27.79 11.53
CA TYR A 8 -1.70 27.36 12.23
C TYR A 8 -2.24 26.09 11.56
N THR A 9 -1.87 24.92 12.07
CA THR A 9 -2.59 23.70 11.72
C THR A 9 -4.03 23.89 12.20
N LYS A 10 -4.99 24.03 11.28
CA LYS A 10 -6.42 24.20 11.61
C LYS A 10 -6.91 22.91 12.30
N THR A 11 -6.74 22.85 13.61
CA THR A 11 -6.96 21.64 14.43
C THR A 11 -8.42 21.44 14.79
N LEU A 12 -9.18 22.53 14.97
CA LEU A 12 -10.56 22.47 15.47
C LEU A 12 -11.56 21.87 14.47
N ASP A 13 -11.36 22.05 13.17
CA ASP A 13 -12.33 21.64 12.13
C ASP A 13 -11.80 20.54 11.20
N ASN A 14 -10.68 19.90 11.51
CA ASN A 14 -10.17 18.81 10.68
C ASN A 14 -10.63 17.46 11.23
N PRO A 15 -11.66 16.82 10.64
CA PRO A 15 -12.19 15.55 11.12
C PRO A 15 -11.17 14.40 11.06
N ARG A 16 -10.01 14.60 10.39
CA ARG A 16 -8.90 13.62 10.45
C ARG A 16 -8.22 13.54 11.82
N TYR A 17 -8.31 14.58 12.66
CA TYR A 17 -7.67 14.59 13.99
C TYR A 17 -8.58 14.02 15.09
N PHE A 18 -9.90 14.20 14.97
CA PHE A 18 -10.88 13.67 15.91
C PHE A 18 -11.56 12.44 15.33
N THR A 19 -10.84 11.32 15.32
CA THR A 19 -11.51 10.03 15.09
C THR A 19 -12.51 9.80 16.24
N PRO A 20 -13.75 9.32 15.97
CA PRO A 20 -14.75 9.08 17.01
C PRO A 20 -14.26 8.22 18.19
N ILE A 21 -13.21 7.44 17.93
CA ILE A 21 -12.51 6.61 18.90
C ILE A 21 -11.07 7.10 18.96
N LEU A 22 -10.56 7.32 20.17
CA LEU A 22 -9.21 7.83 20.41
C LEU A 22 -8.15 6.96 19.69
N ARG A 23 -7.34 7.58 18.82
CA ARG A 23 -6.26 6.92 18.09
C ARG A 23 -5.30 6.23 19.06
N GLY A 24 -4.97 4.96 18.81
CA GLY A 24 -4.10 4.16 19.69
C GLY A 24 -4.80 3.45 20.86
N SER A 25 -6.06 3.76 21.16
CA SER A 25 -6.86 3.00 22.13
C SER A 25 -7.05 1.53 21.72
N LYS A 26 -7.39 0.65 22.67
CA LYS A 26 -7.68 -0.77 22.36
C LYS A 26 -8.81 -0.92 21.33
N GLN A 27 -9.84 -0.10 21.45
CA GLN A 27 -10.97 -0.08 20.51
C GLN A 27 -10.54 0.42 19.12
N TRP A 28 -9.71 1.45 19.06
CA TRP A 28 -9.14 1.93 17.80
C TRP A 28 -8.28 0.83 17.16
N LYS A 29 -7.40 0.16 17.91
CA LYS A 29 -6.58 -0.95 17.40
C LYS A 29 -7.43 -2.11 16.89
N ALA A 30 -8.54 -2.44 17.56
CA ALA A 30 -9.46 -3.49 17.13
C ALA A 30 -10.20 -3.14 15.83
N LEU A 31 -10.66 -1.89 15.68
CA LEU A 31 -11.25 -1.41 14.42
C LEU A 31 -10.21 -1.28 13.31
N TYR A 32 -9.03 -0.76 13.64
CA TYR A 32 -7.91 -0.65 12.71
C TYR A 32 -7.40 -2.02 12.25
N LYS A 33 -7.54 -3.06 13.08
CA LYS A 33 -7.31 -4.46 12.67
C LYS A 33 -8.26 -4.90 11.56
N ARG A 34 -9.44 -4.29 11.43
CA ARG A 34 -10.36 -4.47 10.30
C ARG A 34 -9.98 -3.64 9.08
N ARG A 35 -8.74 -3.13 9.01
CA ARG A 35 -8.25 -2.29 7.91
C ARG A 35 -8.65 -2.84 6.55
N SER A 36 -9.02 -1.92 5.67
CA SER A 36 -9.39 -2.24 4.30
C SER A 36 -8.27 -3.03 3.61
N THR A 37 -8.64 -3.90 2.67
CA THR A 37 -7.68 -4.66 1.84
C THR A 37 -6.66 -3.74 1.17
N THR A 38 -7.09 -2.54 0.76
CA THR A 38 -6.24 -1.50 0.18
C THR A 38 -5.13 -1.04 1.12
N GLU A 39 -5.45 -0.74 2.38
CA GLU A 39 -4.43 -0.29 3.35
C GLU A 39 -3.42 -1.40 3.70
N ARG A 40 -3.85 -2.67 3.71
CA ARG A 40 -2.92 -3.80 3.89
C ARG A 40 -2.00 -3.99 2.69
N CYS A 41 -2.54 -3.86 1.48
CA CYS A 41 -1.75 -3.88 0.27
C CYS A 41 -0.71 -2.75 0.28
N TRP A 42 -1.12 -1.53 0.68
CA TRP A 42 -0.19 -0.39 0.74
C TRP A 42 0.90 -0.57 1.80
N ASP A 43 0.55 -1.06 3.00
CA ASP A 43 1.56 -1.37 4.03
C ASP A 43 2.61 -2.36 3.50
N ARG A 44 2.22 -3.38 2.73
CA ARG A 44 3.16 -4.32 2.11
C ARG A 44 4.00 -3.68 1.01
N ILE A 45 3.40 -2.90 0.12
CA ILE A 45 4.16 -2.24 -0.95
C ILE A 45 5.22 -1.28 -0.36
N ASN A 46 4.90 -0.60 0.74
CA ASN A 46 5.86 0.27 1.41
C ASN A 46 6.90 -0.49 2.22
N ASN A 47 6.50 -1.51 3.01
CA ASN A 47 7.42 -2.20 3.92
C ASN A 47 8.18 -3.35 3.26
N ASP A 48 7.51 -4.22 2.49
CA ASP A 48 8.12 -5.42 1.90
C ASP A 48 8.89 -5.05 0.62
N PHE A 49 8.31 -4.17 -0.21
CA PHE A 49 8.88 -3.77 -1.49
C PHE A 49 9.62 -2.44 -1.44
N HIS A 50 9.67 -1.78 -0.27
CA HIS A 50 10.41 -0.53 -0.07
C HIS A 50 10.08 0.52 -1.13
N ALA A 51 8.79 0.66 -1.49
CA ALA A 51 8.36 1.47 -2.63
C ALA A 51 8.82 2.94 -2.56
N GLU A 52 8.89 3.49 -1.35
CA GLU A 52 9.29 4.87 -1.08
C GLU A 52 10.81 5.10 -1.14
N ASP A 53 11.61 4.05 -0.94
CA ASP A 53 13.08 4.15 -0.92
C ASP A 53 13.69 4.30 -2.32
N ALA A 54 12.88 4.12 -3.39
CA ALA A 54 13.37 4.29 -4.75
C ALA A 54 13.62 5.77 -5.09
N ILE A 55 14.87 6.07 -5.45
CA ILE A 55 15.29 7.35 -6.01
C ILE A 55 14.87 7.43 -7.48
N ILE A 56 13.57 7.62 -7.70
CA ILE A 56 12.95 7.74 -9.04
C ILE A 56 12.20 9.06 -9.10
N TYR A 57 12.50 9.89 -10.10
CA TYR A 57 11.85 11.19 -10.29
C TYR A 57 10.71 11.16 -11.32
N SER A 58 10.68 10.16 -12.20
CA SER A 58 9.57 9.98 -13.15
C SER A 58 8.35 9.38 -12.44
N ALA A 59 7.19 10.02 -12.60
CA ALA A 59 5.91 9.54 -12.10
C ALA A 59 5.55 8.17 -12.70
N GLU A 60 5.80 7.96 -13.99
CA GLU A 60 5.51 6.72 -14.69
C GLU A 60 6.25 5.53 -14.07
N ARG A 61 7.55 5.72 -13.80
CA ARG A 61 8.38 4.68 -13.19
C ARG A 61 7.96 4.39 -11.75
N ARG A 62 7.51 5.40 -11.00
CA ARG A 62 6.91 5.19 -9.67
C ARG A 62 5.61 4.39 -9.77
N ILE A 63 4.75 4.70 -10.73
CA ILE A 63 3.48 3.99 -10.95
C ILE A 63 3.74 2.51 -11.27
N VAL A 64 4.66 2.22 -12.20
CA VAL A 64 5.02 0.84 -12.55
C VAL A 64 5.53 0.07 -11.33
N ARG A 65 6.36 0.70 -10.49
CA ARG A 65 6.89 0.04 -9.29
C ARG A 65 5.79 -0.30 -8.27
N VAL A 66 4.87 0.63 -8.01
CA VAL A 66 3.73 0.40 -7.12
C VAL A 66 2.80 -0.67 -7.70
N PHE A 67 2.57 -0.64 -9.01
CA PHE A 67 1.79 -1.65 -9.72
C PHE A 67 2.39 -3.05 -9.54
N LEU A 68 3.71 -3.21 -9.73
CA LEU A 68 4.40 -4.49 -9.52
C LEU A 68 4.31 -4.97 -8.06
N GLY A 69 4.45 -4.07 -7.09
CA GLY A 69 4.27 -4.41 -5.68
C GLY A 69 2.84 -4.89 -5.38
N ALA A 70 1.83 -4.20 -5.91
CA ALA A 70 0.44 -4.61 -5.77
C ALA A 70 0.17 -5.97 -6.44
N PHE A 71 0.74 -6.18 -7.63
CA PHE A 71 0.63 -7.43 -8.38
C PHE A 71 1.20 -8.62 -7.59
N ASN A 72 2.36 -8.44 -6.97
CA ASN A 72 2.96 -9.47 -6.11
C ASN A 72 2.08 -9.78 -4.88
N CYS A 73 1.45 -8.77 -4.26
CA CYS A 73 0.51 -9.00 -3.17
C CYS A 73 -0.67 -9.90 -3.58
N PHE A 74 -1.14 -9.81 -4.84
CA PHE A 74 -2.18 -10.69 -5.38
C PHE A 74 -1.64 -12.10 -5.66
N ILE A 75 -0.46 -12.22 -6.26
CA ILE A 75 0.17 -13.53 -6.52
C ILE A 75 0.37 -14.29 -5.21
N ASP A 76 0.87 -13.64 -4.16
CA ASP A 76 1.08 -14.30 -2.86
C ASP A 76 -0.22 -14.81 -2.26
N ALA A 77 -1.31 -14.05 -2.38
CA ALA A 77 -2.64 -14.46 -1.91
C ALA A 77 -3.19 -15.65 -2.72
N TRP A 78 -2.87 -15.73 -4.01
CA TRP A 78 -3.22 -16.90 -4.82
C TRP A 78 -2.36 -18.11 -4.47
N ALA A 79 -1.06 -17.90 -4.26
CA ALA A 79 -0.10 -18.94 -3.88
C ALA A 79 -0.45 -19.59 -2.53
N SER A 80 -1.07 -18.85 -1.61
CA SER A 80 -1.56 -19.42 -0.35
C SER A 80 -2.76 -20.36 -0.51
N GLU A 81 -3.54 -20.19 -1.57
CA GLU A 81 -4.75 -21.00 -1.83
C GLU A 81 -4.46 -22.19 -2.75
N LYS A 82 -3.60 -21.99 -3.77
CA LYS A 82 -3.25 -23.01 -4.77
C LYS A 82 -1.81 -22.83 -5.23
N PRO A 83 -1.11 -23.91 -5.63
CA PRO A 83 0.17 -23.77 -6.32
C PRO A 83 -0.05 -23.00 -7.63
N VAL A 84 0.59 -21.83 -7.77
CA VAL A 84 0.45 -20.95 -8.93
C VAL A 84 1.65 -21.18 -9.87
N SER A 85 1.38 -21.53 -11.12
CA SER A 85 2.37 -21.52 -12.19
C SER A 85 2.29 -20.20 -12.97
N ILE A 86 3.38 -19.81 -13.64
CA ILE A 86 3.40 -18.55 -14.42
C ILE A 86 2.41 -18.58 -15.59
N THR A 87 2.13 -19.78 -16.10
CA THR A 87 1.16 -20.03 -17.15
C THR A 87 -0.30 -19.86 -16.69
N ASP A 88 -0.56 -20.00 -15.39
CA ASP A 88 -1.89 -19.72 -14.82
C ASP A 88 -2.15 -18.20 -14.75
N VAL A 89 -1.10 -17.43 -14.49
CA VAL A 89 -1.16 -15.97 -14.41
C VAL A 89 -1.21 -15.34 -15.81
N PHE A 90 -0.41 -15.89 -16.74
CA PHE A 90 -0.34 -15.43 -18.12
C PHE A 90 -0.57 -16.60 -19.10
N PRO A 91 -1.84 -16.97 -19.35
CA PRO A 91 -2.16 -18.09 -20.25
C PRO A 91 -1.62 -17.92 -21.66
N CYS A 92 -1.40 -16.68 -22.11
CA CYS A 92 -0.83 -16.37 -23.41
C CYS A 92 0.63 -16.85 -23.58
N LEU A 93 1.38 -17.05 -22.49
CA LEU A 93 2.76 -17.54 -22.55
C LEU A 93 2.84 -18.99 -23.03
N ASN A 94 1.77 -19.77 -22.89
CA ASN A 94 1.70 -21.15 -23.40
C ASN A 94 1.92 -21.21 -24.92
N ASN A 95 1.54 -20.15 -25.63
CA ASN A 95 1.65 -20.07 -27.09
C ASN A 95 3.02 -19.57 -27.57
N ILE A 96 3.90 -19.13 -26.66
CA ILE A 96 5.23 -18.60 -27.00
C ILE A 96 6.30 -19.69 -26.85
N ALA A 97 6.04 -20.69 -26.00
CA ALA A 97 6.94 -21.83 -25.80
C ALA A 97 6.71 -22.99 -26.79
N ALA A 98 5.68 -22.92 -27.61
CA ALA A 98 5.36 -23.87 -28.69
C ALA A 98 5.95 -23.41 -30.02
#